data_AF-A0A7S8HFY6-F1
#
_entry.id   AF-A0A7S8HFY6-F1
#
_cell.length_a   1.000
_cell.length_b   1.000
_cell.length_c   1.000
_cell.angle_alpha   90.00
_cell.angle_beta   90.00
_cell.angle_gamma   90.00
#
_symmetry.space_group_name_H-M   'P 1'
#
loop_
_entity.id
_entity.type
_entity.pdbx_description
1 polymer ?
#
loop_
_entity_poly.entity_id
_entity_poly.type
_entity_poly.pdbx_seq_one_letter_code
_entity_poly.pdbx_strand_id
1 'polypeptide(L)'
;MQFALKSTESIQKTLTDRMNNITWVGVELKGTTYHLTVVEKNEPEKEEYVSPRHLVAKKKAVIQRLVVDEGLAIVKLNDYVKKGDILVSGNIGAEDKPQLVAAKGVVLAETWYTTEAELPLKSEIDVLTGENKTMYRIGWKDTSIPIWGFWGKDYQRETVEKNTSSFHFLGMELPITFTKQVIHESELGIKTYTKKEAKDVLFKLAREDVLSKVSDDATIKKEKILHERVENGKVKVTIYYQVIEDIAIAQPIVQGD
;
A
#
# COMPACT_ATOMS: atom_id res chain seq x y z
N MET A 1 69.96 -11.85 -5.49
CA MET A 1 68.79 -10.94 -5.40
C MET A 1 67.64 -11.72 -4.81
N GLN A 2 67.39 -11.56 -3.50
CA GLN A 2 66.28 -12.19 -2.79
C GLN A 2 65.10 -11.21 -2.79
N PHE A 3 63.98 -11.57 -3.42
CA PHE A 3 62.76 -10.78 -3.35
C PHE A 3 62.21 -10.88 -1.90
N ALA A 4 62.30 -9.79 -1.15
CA ALA A 4 61.80 -9.69 0.22
C ALA A 4 60.26 -9.66 0.20
N LEU A 5 59.62 -10.83 0.18
CA LEU A 5 58.19 -10.93 0.42
C LEU A 5 57.91 -10.58 1.88
N LYS A 6 56.94 -9.69 2.10
CA LYS A 6 56.46 -9.31 3.44
C LYS A 6 55.94 -10.55 4.18
N SER A 7 56.22 -10.66 5.48
CA SER A 7 55.72 -11.79 6.28
C SER A 7 54.20 -11.79 6.31
N THR A 8 53.58 -12.97 6.42
CA THR A 8 52.12 -13.11 6.53
C THR A 8 51.57 -12.27 7.69
N GLU A 9 52.28 -12.16 8.81
CA GLU A 9 51.84 -11.31 9.93
C GLU A 9 51.83 -9.82 9.56
N SER A 10 52.81 -9.37 8.77
CA SER A 10 52.85 -7.96 8.33
C SER A 10 51.74 -7.63 7.34
N ILE A 11 51.38 -8.59 6.47
CA ILE A 11 50.24 -8.45 5.54
C ILE A 11 48.93 -8.45 6.34
N GLN A 12 48.78 -9.38 7.27
CA GLN A 12 47.61 -9.47 8.15
C GLN A 12 47.40 -8.17 8.91
N LYS A 13 48.43 -7.68 9.61
CA LYS A 13 48.38 -6.42 10.35
C LYS A 13 48.02 -5.24 9.46
N THR A 14 48.63 -5.14 8.27
CA THR A 14 48.36 -4.04 7.33
C THR A 14 46.91 -4.05 6.85
N LEU A 15 46.33 -5.23 6.60
CA LEU A 15 44.95 -5.37 6.14
C LEU A 15 43.96 -5.06 7.27
N THR A 16 44.20 -5.55 8.50
CA THR A 16 43.40 -5.22 9.68
C THR A 16 43.41 -3.71 9.96
N ASP A 17 44.58 -3.05 9.88
CA ASP A 17 44.72 -1.63 10.20
C ASP A 17 44.08 -0.70 9.14
N ARG A 18 43.96 -1.15 7.88
CA ARG A 18 43.45 -0.32 6.76
C ARG A 18 41.97 -0.53 6.46
N MET A 19 41.38 -1.65 6.86
CA MET A 19 39.99 -1.99 6.55
C MET A 19 39.13 -1.86 7.80
N ASN A 20 38.46 -0.71 7.95
CA ASN A 20 37.58 -0.47 9.10
C ASN A 20 36.30 -1.34 9.13
N ASN A 21 36.00 -2.05 8.04
CA ASN A 21 34.79 -2.85 7.86
C ASN A 21 35.00 -4.36 8.09
N ILE A 22 36.15 -4.78 8.61
CA ILE A 22 36.43 -6.19 8.94
C ILE A 22 36.73 -6.33 10.43
N THR A 23 36.27 -7.43 11.03
CA THR A 23 36.53 -7.77 12.43
C THR A 23 37.89 -8.46 12.54
N TRP A 24 38.23 -9.30 11.57
CA TRP A 24 39.49 -10.04 11.53
C TRP A 24 39.81 -10.47 10.09
N VAL A 25 41.10 -10.59 9.78
CA VAL A 25 41.58 -11.23 8.56
C VAL A 25 42.70 -12.20 8.91
N GLY A 26 42.64 -13.40 8.35
CA GLY A 26 43.70 -14.40 8.42
C GLY A 26 44.43 -14.47 7.09
N VAL A 27 45.76 -14.53 7.11
CA VAL A 27 46.58 -14.65 5.91
C VAL A 27 47.47 -15.89 6.01
N GLU A 28 47.23 -16.86 5.13
CA GLU A 28 48.04 -18.09 5.04
C GLU A 28 48.76 -18.16 3.69
N LEU A 29 50.04 -18.54 3.69
CA LEU A 29 50.78 -18.83 2.46
C LEU A 29 50.79 -20.34 2.22
N LYS A 30 50.17 -20.80 1.12
CA LYS A 30 50.22 -22.21 0.69
C LYS A 30 51.02 -22.31 -0.60
N GLY A 31 52.29 -22.74 -0.46
CA GLY A 31 53.24 -22.75 -1.57
C GLY A 31 53.56 -21.33 -2.04
N THR A 32 53.10 -20.97 -3.23
CA THR A 32 53.25 -19.62 -3.83
C THR A 32 51.97 -18.78 -3.80
N THR A 33 50.88 -19.29 -3.20
CA THR A 33 49.56 -18.64 -3.20
C THR A 33 49.16 -18.18 -1.79
N TYR A 34 48.73 -16.92 -1.67
CA TYR A 34 48.13 -16.41 -0.43
C TYR A 34 46.64 -16.73 -0.36
N HIS A 35 46.21 -17.30 0.76
CA HIS A 35 44.81 -17.51 1.12
C HIS A 35 44.42 -16.50 2.20
N LEU A 36 43.36 -15.74 1.93
CA LEU A 36 42.83 -14.75 2.87
C LEU A 36 41.46 -15.20 3.35
N THR A 37 41.30 -15.24 4.67
CA THR A 37 39.99 -15.48 5.32
C THR A 37 39.57 -14.18 5.97
N VAL A 38 38.47 -13.58 5.51
CA VAL A 38 37.99 -12.30 6.00
C VAL A 38 36.70 -12.51 6.78
N VAL A 39 36.64 -11.96 8.00
CA VAL A 39 35.41 -11.87 8.79
C VAL A 39 35.00 -10.41 8.78
N GLU A 40 33.90 -10.11 8.10
CA GLU A 40 33.36 -8.75 8.00
C GLU A 40 32.77 -8.29 9.34
N LYS A 41 32.72 -6.97 9.53
CA LYS A 41 32.09 -6.34 10.69
C LYS A 41 30.60 -6.23 10.41
N ASN A 42 29.77 -6.84 11.26
CA ASN A 42 28.33 -6.69 11.22
C ASN A 42 27.92 -5.52 12.12
N GLU A 43 28.07 -4.28 11.63
CA GLU A 43 27.51 -3.11 12.31
C GLU A 43 26.02 -3.01 11.97
N PRO A 44 25.12 -2.80 12.96
CA PRO A 44 23.74 -2.48 12.64
C PRO A 44 23.72 -1.21 11.79
N GLU A 45 22.84 -1.17 10.79
CA GLU A 45 22.61 0.05 10.01
C GLU A 45 22.33 1.19 10.99
N LYS A 46 22.99 2.33 10.78
CA LYS A 46 22.72 3.52 11.59
C LYS A 46 21.25 3.87 11.41
N GLU A 47 20.50 3.82 12.50
CA GLU A 47 19.09 4.21 12.49
C GLU A 47 18.97 5.61 11.87
N GLU A 48 18.13 5.75 10.85
CA GLU A 48 17.84 7.04 10.26
C GLU A 48 17.32 7.98 11.35
N TYR A 49 17.86 9.21 11.39
CA TYR A 49 17.41 10.18 12.37
C TYR A 49 15.94 10.54 12.10
N VAL A 50 15.09 10.18 13.06
CA VAL A 50 13.67 10.54 13.05
C VAL A 50 13.45 11.73 13.97
N SER A 51 12.87 12.81 13.44
CA SER A 51 12.51 13.99 14.24
C SER A 51 11.53 13.65 15.37
N PRO A 52 11.65 14.27 16.56
CA PRO A 52 10.71 14.07 17.66
C PRO A 52 9.25 14.31 17.26
N ARG A 53 8.36 13.43 17.73
CA ARG A 53 6.95 13.40 17.34
C ARG A 53 6.09 12.73 18.41
N HIS A 54 4.84 13.15 18.50
CA HIS A 54 3.77 12.43 19.18
C HIS A 54 3.12 11.41 18.22
N LEU A 55 2.41 10.44 18.78
CA LEU A 55 1.38 9.70 18.07
C LEU A 55 0.02 10.20 18.52
N VAL A 56 -0.79 10.68 17.58
CA VAL A 56 -2.14 11.20 17.83
C VAL A 56 -3.19 10.36 17.14
N ALA A 57 -4.43 10.43 17.61
CA ALA A 57 -5.55 9.70 17.05
C ALA A 57 -6.00 10.28 15.70
N LYS A 58 -6.03 9.45 14.66
CA LYS A 58 -6.52 9.85 13.33
C LYS A 58 -8.05 10.04 13.27
N LYS A 59 -8.80 9.37 14.14
CA LYS A 59 -10.27 9.35 14.20
C LYS A 59 -10.78 9.00 15.60
N LYS A 60 -12.07 9.21 15.85
CA LYS A 60 -12.71 8.80 17.11
C LYS A 60 -12.72 7.28 17.26
N ALA A 61 -12.38 6.78 18.45
CA ALA A 61 -12.28 5.33 18.69
C ALA A 61 -12.31 4.99 20.19
N VAL A 62 -12.39 3.70 20.50
CA VAL A 62 -12.15 3.17 21.86
C VAL A 62 -10.93 2.25 21.83
N ILE A 63 -9.94 2.52 22.67
CA ILE A 63 -8.67 1.79 22.68
C ILE A 63 -8.91 0.32 23.05
N GLN A 64 -8.40 -0.61 22.23
CA GLN A 64 -8.52 -2.06 22.44
C GLN A 64 -7.16 -2.72 22.71
N ARG A 65 -6.07 -2.16 22.17
CA ARG A 65 -4.71 -2.63 22.44
C ARG A 65 -3.72 -1.52 22.12
N LEU A 66 -2.70 -1.39 22.96
CA LEU A 66 -1.62 -0.43 22.81
C LEU A 66 -0.29 -1.20 22.90
N VAL A 67 0.59 -1.01 21.92
CA VAL A 67 1.98 -1.50 21.96
C VAL A 67 2.87 -0.30 21.67
N VAL A 68 3.69 0.11 22.64
CA VAL A 68 4.56 1.28 22.53
C VAL A 68 6.00 0.82 22.59
N ASP A 69 6.77 1.17 21.55
CA ASP A 69 8.20 0.88 21.47
C ASP A 69 9.02 2.07 21.99
N GLU A 70 8.63 3.29 21.62
CA GLU A 70 9.23 4.55 22.09
C GLU A 70 8.16 5.59 22.44
N GLY A 71 8.40 6.34 23.52
CA GLY A 71 7.50 7.38 24.03
C GLY A 71 6.70 6.96 25.26
N LEU A 72 5.83 7.85 25.73
CA LEU A 72 4.97 7.63 26.91
C LEU A 72 3.51 7.46 26.50
N ALA A 73 2.93 6.31 26.82
CA ALA A 73 1.50 6.06 26.64
C ALA A 73 0.65 6.99 27.53
N ILE A 74 -0.20 7.80 26.92
CA ILE A 74 -1.12 8.72 27.63
C ILE A 74 -2.50 8.10 27.83
N VAL A 75 -2.89 7.18 26.95
CA VAL A 75 -4.18 6.49 26.96
C VAL A 75 -4.07 5.07 27.51
N LYS A 76 -5.19 4.53 27.98
CA LYS A 76 -5.32 3.17 28.51
C LYS A 76 -6.36 2.37 27.74
N LEU A 77 -6.38 1.07 28.01
CA LEU A 77 -7.38 0.16 27.47
C LEU A 77 -8.80 0.64 27.82
N ASN A 78 -9.70 0.60 26.84
CA ASN A 78 -11.09 1.07 26.89
C ASN A 78 -11.28 2.58 26.97
N ASP A 79 -10.22 3.39 26.88
CA ASP A 79 -10.38 4.84 26.81
C ASP A 79 -11.03 5.25 25.49
N TYR A 80 -11.92 6.24 25.56
CA TYR A 80 -12.49 6.89 24.40
C TYR A 80 -11.60 8.06 23.97
N VAL A 81 -11.24 8.09 22.69
CA VAL A 81 -10.40 9.14 22.11
C VAL A 81 -11.10 9.80 20.93
N LYS A 82 -10.79 11.08 20.71
CA LYS A 82 -11.22 11.89 19.57
C LYS A 82 -10.04 12.10 18.62
N LYS A 83 -10.36 12.54 17.39
CA LYS A 83 -9.33 12.90 16.42
C LYS A 83 -8.44 14.02 16.99
N GLY A 84 -7.13 13.81 16.95
CA GLY A 84 -6.12 14.75 17.45
C GLY A 84 -5.65 14.50 18.89
N ASP A 85 -6.34 13.63 19.64
CA ASP A 85 -5.91 13.31 21.02
C ASP A 85 -4.55 12.60 21.00
N ILE A 86 -3.66 12.98 21.92
CA ILE A 86 -2.34 12.36 22.07
C ILE A 86 -2.51 10.96 22.65
N LEU A 87 -2.08 9.95 21.90
CA LEU A 87 -2.08 8.55 22.30
C LEU A 87 -0.76 8.17 22.97
N VAL A 88 0.35 8.57 22.32
CA VAL A 88 1.71 8.38 22.81
C VAL A 88 2.45 9.71 22.72
N SER A 89 2.96 10.19 23.85
CA SER A 89 3.76 11.39 23.93
C SER A 89 5.21 11.11 23.55
N GLY A 90 5.76 11.90 22.63
CA GLY A 90 7.20 11.98 22.39
C GLY A 90 7.96 12.84 23.41
N ASN A 91 7.26 13.49 24.34
CA ASN A 91 7.88 14.16 25.48
C ASN A 91 7.90 13.18 26.67
N ILE A 92 9.09 12.70 27.01
CA ILE A 92 9.34 11.74 28.10
C ILE A 92 10.22 12.38 29.18
N GLY A 93 10.23 11.81 30.39
CA GLY A 93 11.00 12.36 31.51
C GLY A 93 10.16 13.22 32.46
N ALA A 94 10.81 13.82 33.46
CA ALA A 94 10.15 14.66 34.45
C ALA A 94 9.87 16.06 33.88
N GLU A 95 8.89 16.76 34.46
CA GLU A 95 8.48 18.11 33.99
C GLU A 95 9.64 19.11 33.97
N ASP A 96 10.60 18.97 34.88
CA ASP A 96 11.79 19.83 34.97
C ASP A 96 12.90 19.47 33.96
N LYS A 97 12.86 18.25 33.38
CA LYS A 97 13.85 17.74 32.41
C LYS A 97 13.18 16.89 31.32
N PRO A 98 12.40 17.51 30.42
CA PRO A 98 11.81 16.81 29.29
C PRO A 98 12.89 16.34 28.31
N GLN A 99 12.79 15.09 27.89
CA GLN A 99 13.54 14.51 26.78
C GLN A 99 12.57 14.28 25.61
N LEU A 100 12.95 14.77 24.44
CA LEU A 100 12.19 14.62 23.22
C LEU A 100 12.64 13.35 22.48
N VAL A 101 11.68 12.48 22.18
CA VAL A 101 11.87 11.25 21.40
C VAL A 101 10.88 11.20 20.25
N ALA A 102 11.18 10.37 19.26
CA ALA A 102 10.26 10.07 18.18
C ALA A 102 9.33 8.93 18.63
N ALA A 103 8.10 9.26 19.07
CA ALA A 103 7.18 8.23 19.53
C ALA A 103 6.92 7.17 18.44
N LYS A 104 7.00 5.90 18.83
CA LYS A 104 6.80 4.71 17.98
C LYS A 104 5.91 3.72 18.72
N GLY A 105 4.93 3.18 18.02
CA GLY A 105 3.99 2.23 18.58
C GLY A 105 2.76 2.05 17.70
N VAL A 106 2.00 1.00 17.99
CA VAL A 106 0.76 0.63 17.32
C VAL A 106 -0.39 0.78 18.31
N VAL A 107 -1.45 1.49 17.90
CA VAL A 107 -2.61 1.75 18.75
C VAL A 107 -3.87 1.21 18.08
N LEU A 108 -4.19 -0.06 18.37
CA LEU A 108 -5.40 -0.71 17.86
C LEU A 108 -6.61 -0.24 18.65
N ALA A 109 -7.59 0.32 17.95
CA ALA A 109 -8.81 0.84 18.55
C ALA A 109 -10.05 0.41 17.75
N GLU A 110 -11.16 0.27 18.47
CA GLU A 110 -12.47 0.03 17.87
C GLU A 110 -13.02 1.33 17.30
N THR A 111 -13.30 1.30 16.00
CA THR A 111 -13.87 2.39 15.22
C THR A 111 -15.17 1.93 14.56
N TRP A 112 -15.95 2.90 14.07
CA TRP A 112 -17.31 2.65 13.59
C TRP A 112 -17.56 3.27 12.23
N TYR A 113 -18.11 2.46 11.34
CA TYR A 113 -18.48 2.87 9.99
C TYR A 113 -19.94 2.59 9.73
N THR A 114 -20.54 3.43 8.91
CA THR A 114 -21.86 3.19 8.34
C THR A 114 -21.75 3.42 6.84
N THR A 115 -22.12 2.41 6.07
CA THR A 115 -22.14 2.47 4.62
C THR A 115 -23.55 2.18 4.13
N GLU A 116 -23.93 2.87 3.07
CA GLU A 116 -25.20 2.68 2.38
C GLU A 116 -24.90 2.20 0.97
N ALA A 117 -25.55 1.11 0.58
CA ALA A 117 -25.42 0.55 -0.74
C ALA A 117 -26.81 0.28 -1.33
N GLU A 118 -26.97 0.53 -2.63
CA GLU A 118 -28.20 0.30 -3.36
C GLU A 118 -27.99 -0.47 -4.66
N LEU A 119 -28.92 -1.37 -4.98
CA LEU A 119 -28.88 -2.18 -6.20
C LEU A 119 -30.28 -2.25 -6.82
N PRO A 120 -30.44 -1.90 -8.11
CA PRO A 120 -31.70 -2.13 -8.82
C PRO A 120 -31.98 -3.62 -8.96
N LEU A 121 -33.23 -4.03 -8.73
CA LEU A 121 -33.68 -5.42 -8.93
C LEU A 121 -33.70 -5.81 -10.41
N LYS A 122 -33.75 -4.83 -11.32
CA LYS A 122 -33.64 -5.01 -12.76
C LYS A 122 -32.70 -3.95 -13.33
N SER A 123 -31.65 -4.39 -14.02
CA SER A 123 -30.69 -3.51 -14.69
C SER A 123 -30.45 -3.99 -16.11
N GLU A 124 -30.37 -3.05 -17.04
CA GLU A 124 -29.85 -3.29 -18.37
C GLU A 124 -28.33 -3.46 -18.30
N ILE A 125 -27.81 -4.51 -18.94
CA ILE A 125 -26.39 -4.79 -19.03
C ILE A 125 -26.01 -5.04 -20.49
N ASP A 126 -24.76 -4.74 -20.84
CA ASP A 126 -24.20 -5.11 -22.13
C ASP A 126 -23.76 -6.56 -22.09
N VAL A 127 -24.37 -7.39 -22.93
CA VAL A 127 -24.02 -8.80 -23.10
C VAL A 127 -23.26 -8.92 -24.42
N LEU A 128 -22.05 -9.45 -24.38
CA LEU A 128 -21.25 -9.65 -25.58
C LEU A 128 -21.88 -10.75 -26.44
N THR A 129 -22.10 -10.48 -27.73
CA THR A 129 -22.67 -11.48 -28.67
C THR A 129 -21.65 -12.54 -29.07
N GLY A 130 -20.35 -12.25 -28.85
CA GLY A 130 -19.21 -13.07 -29.28
C GLY A 130 -18.56 -12.53 -30.55
N GLU A 131 -19.29 -11.77 -31.36
CA GLU A 131 -18.75 -11.07 -32.53
C GLU A 131 -17.80 -9.96 -32.08
N ASN A 132 -16.66 -9.84 -32.75
CA ASN A 132 -15.70 -8.79 -32.48
C ASN A 132 -14.90 -8.43 -33.73
N LYS A 133 -14.39 -7.19 -33.77
CA LYS A 133 -13.43 -6.74 -34.77
C LYS A 133 -12.20 -6.16 -34.08
N THR A 134 -11.02 -6.48 -34.60
CA THR A 134 -9.75 -5.96 -34.11
C THR A 134 -9.23 -4.87 -35.04
N MET A 135 -8.96 -3.70 -34.48
CA MET A 135 -8.38 -2.54 -35.14
C MET A 135 -6.97 -2.27 -34.62
N TYR A 136 -6.09 -1.87 -35.51
CA TYR A 136 -4.74 -1.44 -35.17
C TYR A 136 -4.57 0.04 -35.56
N ARG A 137 -3.99 0.82 -34.66
CA ARG A 137 -3.72 2.24 -34.87
C ARG A 137 -2.28 2.58 -34.49
N ILE A 138 -1.70 3.50 -35.24
CA ILE A 138 -0.42 4.14 -34.88
C ILE A 138 -0.71 5.56 -34.45
N GLY A 139 -0.25 5.93 -33.26
CA GLY A 139 -0.31 7.28 -32.74
C GLY A 139 1.03 8.01 -32.90
N TRP A 140 0.96 9.31 -33.14
CA TRP A 140 2.07 10.24 -33.00
C TRP A 140 1.61 11.45 -32.18
N LYS A 141 2.14 11.61 -30.97
CA LYS A 141 1.64 12.55 -29.96
C LYS A 141 0.11 12.39 -29.77
N ASP A 142 -0.67 13.44 -30.04
CA ASP A 142 -2.13 13.48 -29.83
C ASP A 142 -2.93 12.98 -31.05
N THR A 143 -2.27 12.65 -32.16
CA THR A 143 -2.94 12.17 -33.38
C THR A 143 -2.80 10.66 -33.50
N SER A 144 -3.88 9.97 -33.92
CA SER A 144 -3.87 8.52 -34.13
C SER A 144 -4.50 8.15 -35.47
N ILE A 145 -3.79 7.36 -36.27
CA ILE A 145 -4.21 6.94 -37.61
C ILE A 145 -4.49 5.42 -37.58
N PRO A 146 -5.68 4.96 -38.04
CA PRO A 146 -5.93 3.54 -38.20
C PRO A 146 -5.08 2.97 -39.33
N ILE A 147 -4.37 1.88 -39.05
CA ILE A 147 -3.52 1.20 -40.04
C ILE A 147 -4.17 -0.09 -40.56
N TRP A 148 -5.04 -0.72 -39.77
CA TRP A 148 -5.68 -1.98 -40.13
C TRP A 148 -6.98 -2.19 -39.34
N GLY A 149 -7.88 -2.99 -39.90
CA GLY A 149 -9.12 -3.43 -39.24
C GLY A 149 -10.23 -2.39 -39.18
N PHE A 150 -10.04 -1.23 -39.81
CA PHE A 150 -11.07 -0.18 -39.92
C PHE A 150 -12.15 -0.50 -40.97
N TRP A 151 -11.99 -1.60 -41.69
CA TRP A 151 -12.96 -2.20 -42.59
C TRP A 151 -13.82 -3.21 -41.83
N GLY A 152 -15.14 -3.12 -41.99
CA GLY A 152 -16.07 -4.07 -41.38
C GLY A 152 -17.41 -3.42 -41.07
N LYS A 153 -18.34 -4.23 -40.56
CA LYS A 153 -19.64 -3.77 -40.08
C LYS A 153 -19.44 -2.94 -38.80
N ASP A 154 -20.19 -1.86 -38.67
CA ASP A 154 -20.32 -1.16 -37.41
C ASP A 154 -21.40 -1.82 -36.55
N TYR A 155 -21.08 -2.01 -35.28
CA TYR A 155 -22.02 -2.58 -34.33
C TYR A 155 -22.94 -1.47 -33.84
N GLN A 156 -24.23 -1.77 -33.69
CA GLN A 156 -25.17 -0.80 -33.14
C GLN A 156 -24.85 -0.47 -31.68
N ARG A 157 -24.28 -1.45 -30.96
CA ARG A 157 -23.73 -1.27 -29.62
C ARG A 157 -22.41 -2.03 -29.49
N GLU A 158 -21.42 -1.36 -28.90
CA GLU A 158 -20.06 -1.88 -28.83
C GLU A 158 -19.41 -1.65 -27.47
N THR A 159 -18.61 -2.64 -27.05
CA THR A 159 -17.69 -2.53 -25.92
C THR A 159 -16.27 -2.55 -26.45
N VAL A 160 -15.46 -1.57 -26.05
CA VAL A 160 -14.13 -1.35 -26.63
C VAL A 160 -13.04 -1.65 -25.61
N GLU A 161 -12.21 -2.64 -25.91
CA GLU A 161 -10.96 -2.91 -25.19
C GLU A 161 -9.79 -2.27 -25.95
N LYS A 162 -8.94 -1.52 -25.23
CA LYS A 162 -7.77 -0.85 -25.81
C LYS A 162 -6.51 -1.26 -25.08
N ASN A 163 -5.51 -1.67 -25.86
CA ASN A 163 -4.17 -1.92 -25.36
C ASN A 163 -3.18 -1.05 -26.16
N THR A 164 -2.51 -0.13 -25.48
CA THR A 164 -1.60 0.84 -26.08
C THR A 164 -0.19 0.58 -25.59
N SER A 165 0.74 0.44 -26.53
CA SER A 165 2.16 0.25 -26.27
C SER A 165 2.95 1.47 -26.75
N SER A 166 3.77 2.03 -25.88
CA SER A 166 4.77 3.06 -26.23
C SER A 166 6.09 2.41 -26.62
N PHE A 167 6.78 2.95 -27.62
CA PHE A 167 8.11 2.48 -27.99
C PHE A 167 9.19 3.24 -27.23
N HIS A 168 10.20 2.52 -26.73
CA HIS A 168 11.36 3.11 -26.06
C HIS A 168 12.62 2.86 -26.89
N PHE A 169 13.44 3.89 -27.08
CA PHE A 169 14.71 3.78 -27.79
C PHE A 169 15.80 4.56 -27.05
N LEU A 170 16.92 3.90 -26.73
CA LEU A 170 18.05 4.47 -25.99
C LEU A 170 17.64 5.19 -24.68
N GLY A 171 16.68 4.63 -23.93
CA GLY A 171 16.19 5.21 -22.68
C GLY A 171 15.24 6.41 -22.83
N MET A 172 14.90 6.80 -24.06
CA MET A 172 13.90 7.83 -24.35
C MET A 172 12.59 7.18 -24.81
N GLU A 173 11.46 7.67 -24.31
CA GLU A 173 10.15 7.31 -24.85
C GLU A 173 9.94 8.01 -26.19
N LEU A 174 9.77 7.23 -27.25
CA LEU A 174 9.49 7.77 -28.58
C LEU A 174 8.06 8.30 -28.60
N PRO A 175 7.77 9.39 -29.32
CA PRO A 175 6.43 9.96 -29.40
C PRO A 175 5.46 9.12 -30.27
N ILE A 176 5.77 7.86 -30.51
CA ILE A 176 5.00 6.93 -31.35
C ILE A 176 4.37 5.87 -30.46
N THR A 177 3.08 5.62 -30.65
CA THR A 177 2.34 4.59 -29.93
C THR A 177 1.71 3.60 -30.90
N PHE A 178 1.61 2.35 -30.48
CA PHE A 178 0.86 1.32 -31.18
C PHE A 178 -0.31 0.89 -30.33
N THR A 179 -1.52 1.04 -30.85
CA THR A 179 -2.76 0.68 -30.15
C THR A 179 -3.44 -0.47 -30.87
N LYS A 180 -3.61 -1.59 -30.16
CA LYS A 180 -4.56 -2.65 -30.52
C LYS A 180 -5.89 -2.34 -29.83
N GLN A 181 -6.95 -2.23 -30.63
CA GLN A 181 -8.31 -2.01 -30.16
C GLN A 181 -9.18 -3.21 -30.55
N VAL A 182 -9.80 -3.87 -29.59
CA VAL A 182 -10.77 -4.93 -29.84
C VAL A 182 -12.16 -4.35 -29.56
N ILE A 183 -13.00 -4.33 -30.59
CA ILE A 183 -14.37 -3.83 -30.51
C ILE A 183 -15.26 -5.07 -30.49
N HIS A 184 -15.96 -5.28 -29.37
CA HIS A 184 -16.90 -6.37 -29.21
C HIS A 184 -18.32 -5.87 -29.51
N GLU A 185 -19.07 -6.62 -30.32
CA GLU A 185 -20.51 -6.39 -30.43
C GLU A 185 -21.18 -6.78 -29.11
N SER A 186 -22.13 -5.95 -28.70
CA SER A 186 -22.92 -6.20 -27.52
C SER A 186 -24.40 -5.96 -27.79
N GLU A 187 -25.23 -6.60 -26.99
CA GLU A 187 -26.67 -6.42 -26.99
C GLU A 187 -27.18 -6.10 -25.58
N LEU A 188 -28.39 -5.54 -25.51
CA LEU A 188 -29.07 -5.27 -24.25
C LEU A 188 -29.57 -6.55 -23.61
N GLY A 189 -28.91 -6.98 -22.54
CA GLY A 189 -29.42 -7.99 -21.62
C GLY A 189 -30.16 -7.35 -20.45
N ILE A 190 -31.18 -8.02 -19.92
CA ILE A 190 -31.82 -7.65 -18.66
C ILE A 190 -31.31 -8.58 -17.57
N LYS A 191 -30.55 -8.03 -16.62
CA LYS A 191 -30.18 -8.75 -15.40
C LYS A 191 -31.22 -8.47 -14.32
N THR A 192 -31.82 -9.53 -13.81
CA THR A 192 -32.79 -9.45 -12.71
C THR A 192 -32.17 -10.09 -11.47
N TYR A 193 -32.30 -9.42 -10.33
CA TYR A 193 -31.89 -9.93 -9.03
C TYR A 193 -33.11 -10.28 -8.20
N THR A 194 -33.06 -11.39 -7.47
CA THR A 194 -33.94 -11.58 -6.33
C THR A 194 -33.52 -10.66 -5.18
N LYS A 195 -34.44 -10.40 -4.24
CA LYS A 195 -34.10 -9.61 -3.03
C LYS A 195 -32.93 -10.21 -2.26
N LYS A 196 -32.80 -11.53 -2.23
CA LYS A 196 -31.70 -12.21 -1.52
C LYS A 196 -30.37 -11.99 -2.23
N GLU A 197 -30.31 -12.23 -3.53
CA GLU A 197 -29.08 -12.01 -4.32
C GLU A 197 -28.64 -10.55 -4.30
N ALA A 198 -29.60 -9.62 -4.39
CA ALA A 198 -29.31 -8.19 -4.30
C ALA A 198 -28.66 -7.85 -2.95
N LYS A 199 -29.16 -8.41 -1.84
CA LYS A 199 -28.52 -8.23 -0.53
C LYS A 199 -27.11 -8.78 -0.50
N ASP A 200 -26.90 -10.01 -0.99
CA ASP A 200 -25.58 -10.65 -0.95
C ASP A 200 -24.55 -9.84 -1.76
N VAL A 201 -24.95 -9.26 -2.89
CA VAL A 201 -24.14 -8.32 -3.68
C VAL A 201 -23.87 -7.05 -2.89
N LEU A 202 -24.90 -6.45 -2.30
CA LEU A 202 -24.78 -5.22 -1.53
C LEU A 202 -23.90 -5.37 -0.29
N PHE A 203 -23.95 -6.53 0.37
CA PHE A 203 -23.07 -6.85 1.49
C PHE A 203 -21.60 -6.88 1.08
N LYS A 204 -21.29 -7.47 -0.09
CA LYS A 204 -19.91 -7.49 -0.61
C LYS A 204 -19.43 -6.09 -0.93
N LEU A 205 -20.24 -5.31 -1.66
CA LEU A 205 -19.92 -3.92 -2.02
C LEU A 205 -19.72 -3.05 -0.77
N ALA A 206 -20.62 -3.15 0.21
CA ALA A 206 -20.52 -2.42 1.47
C ALA A 206 -19.25 -2.79 2.25
N ARG A 207 -18.87 -4.07 2.26
CA ARG A 207 -17.65 -4.54 2.92
C ARG A 207 -16.39 -4.03 2.22
N GLU A 208 -16.34 -4.08 0.89
CA GLU A 208 -15.25 -3.54 0.08
C GLU A 208 -15.09 -2.02 0.29
N ASP A 209 -16.20 -1.28 0.34
CA ASP A 209 -16.19 0.16 0.64
C ASP A 209 -15.58 0.45 2.02
N VAL A 210 -15.91 -0.31 3.06
CA VAL A 210 -15.30 -0.15 4.39
C VAL A 210 -13.82 -0.51 4.38
N LEU A 211 -13.45 -1.63 3.75
CA LEU A 211 -12.06 -2.07 3.66
C LEU A 211 -11.17 -1.05 2.94
N SER A 212 -11.71 -0.32 1.95
CA SER A 212 -10.99 0.76 1.25
C SER A 212 -10.69 2.00 2.11
N LYS A 213 -11.35 2.15 3.27
CA LYS A 213 -11.26 3.35 4.15
C LYS A 213 -10.44 3.11 5.43
N VAL A 214 -10.06 1.88 5.70
CA VAL A 214 -9.34 1.45 6.91
C VAL A 214 -7.90 1.06 6.55
N SER A 215 -7.05 0.88 7.56
CA SER A 215 -5.69 0.37 7.34
C SER A 215 -5.71 -1.08 6.84
N ASP A 216 -4.68 -1.50 6.11
CA ASP A 216 -4.59 -2.87 5.57
C ASP A 216 -4.67 -3.97 6.65
N ASP A 217 -4.14 -3.71 7.84
CA ASP A 217 -4.17 -4.63 8.99
C ASP A 217 -5.49 -4.56 9.80
N ALA A 218 -6.51 -3.85 9.30
CA ALA A 218 -7.77 -3.70 10.00
C ALA A 218 -8.59 -5.00 9.99
N THR A 219 -9.27 -5.26 11.11
CA THR A 219 -10.14 -6.43 11.28
C THR A 219 -11.57 -6.00 11.58
N ILE A 220 -12.53 -6.45 10.77
CA ILE A 220 -13.95 -6.23 11.05
C ILE A 220 -14.38 -7.15 12.20
N LYS A 221 -14.75 -6.55 13.33
CA LYS A 221 -15.20 -7.27 14.55
C LYS A 221 -16.69 -7.59 14.50
N LYS A 222 -17.50 -6.69 13.94
CA LYS A 222 -18.96 -6.86 13.86
C LYS A 222 -19.54 -6.14 12.66
N GLU A 223 -20.58 -6.74 12.09
CA GLU A 223 -21.39 -6.18 11.02
C GLU A 223 -22.86 -6.27 11.43
N LYS A 224 -23.64 -5.22 11.18
CA LYS A 224 -25.06 -5.20 11.51
C LYS A 224 -25.85 -4.38 10.49
N ILE A 225 -26.88 -4.97 9.89
CA ILE A 225 -27.85 -4.21 9.11
C ILE A 225 -28.63 -3.30 10.05
N LEU A 226 -28.60 -2.00 9.77
CA LEU A 226 -29.41 -1.00 10.47
C LEU A 226 -30.76 -0.84 9.79
N HIS A 227 -30.75 -0.76 8.45
CA HIS A 227 -31.96 -0.57 7.65
C HIS A 227 -31.90 -1.39 6.37
N GLU A 228 -33.05 -1.91 5.97
CA GLU A 228 -33.28 -2.58 4.71
C GLU A 228 -34.60 -2.09 4.14
N ARG A 229 -34.58 -1.60 2.90
CA ARG A 229 -35.80 -1.15 2.22
C ARG A 229 -35.77 -1.51 0.75
N VAL A 230 -36.97 -1.65 0.18
CA VAL A 230 -37.18 -1.80 -1.26
C VAL A 230 -38.01 -0.61 -1.71
N GLU A 231 -37.39 0.31 -2.45
CA GLU A 231 -38.02 1.54 -2.92
C GLU A 231 -37.66 1.74 -4.40
N ASN A 232 -38.65 2.10 -5.22
CA ASN A 232 -38.46 2.38 -6.65
C ASN A 232 -37.75 1.25 -7.43
N GLY A 233 -38.03 -0.01 -7.09
CA GLY A 233 -37.40 -1.16 -7.73
C GLY A 233 -35.93 -1.39 -7.34
N LYS A 234 -35.41 -0.66 -6.36
CA LYS A 234 -34.06 -0.83 -5.80
C LYS A 234 -34.14 -1.42 -4.40
N VAL A 235 -33.17 -2.28 -4.08
CA VAL A 235 -32.89 -2.70 -2.70
C VAL A 235 -31.86 -1.74 -2.13
N LYS A 236 -32.14 -1.16 -0.96
CA LYS A 236 -31.21 -0.33 -0.21
C LYS A 236 -30.89 -1.00 1.12
N VAL A 237 -29.61 -1.04 1.47
CA VAL A 237 -29.15 -1.51 2.77
C VAL A 237 -28.23 -0.49 3.42
N THR A 238 -28.43 -0.26 4.71
CA THR A 238 -27.52 0.50 5.55
C THR A 238 -26.87 -0.46 6.52
N ILE A 239 -25.54 -0.60 6.44
CA ILE A 239 -24.79 -1.56 7.25
C ILE A 239 -23.82 -0.80 8.15
N TYR A 240 -23.83 -1.16 9.42
CA TYR A 240 -22.93 -0.68 10.44
C TYR A 240 -21.82 -1.68 10.68
N TYR A 241 -20.59 -1.18 10.79
CA TYR A 241 -19.38 -1.97 11.01
C TYR A 241 -18.66 -1.48 12.27
N GLN A 242 -18.24 -2.43 13.11
CA GLN A 242 -17.25 -2.22 14.16
C GLN A 242 -15.93 -2.79 13.65
N VAL A 243 -14.89 -1.96 13.58
CA VAL A 243 -13.59 -2.32 13.01
C VAL A 243 -12.49 -2.06 14.03
N ILE A 244 -11.60 -3.03 14.21
CA ILE A 244 -10.35 -2.84 14.95
C ILE A 244 -9.28 -2.44 13.94
N GLU A 245 -8.73 -1.25 14.08
CA GLU A 245 -7.67 -0.73 13.20
C GLU A 245 -6.65 0.07 14.01
N ASP A 246 -5.44 0.24 13.47
CA ASP A 246 -4.47 1.16 14.05
C ASP A 246 -4.91 2.61 13.79
N ILE A 247 -5.02 3.41 14.85
CA ILE A 247 -5.44 4.81 14.76
C ILE A 247 -4.30 5.81 14.97
N ALA A 248 -3.08 5.34 15.19
CA ALA A 248 -1.94 6.19 15.47
C ALA A 248 -1.42 6.88 14.20
N ILE A 249 -1.22 8.19 14.26
CA ILE A 249 -0.52 8.95 13.21
C ILE A 249 0.53 9.86 13.84
N ALA A 250 1.66 10.02 13.16
CA ALA A 250 2.75 10.88 13.62
C ALA A 250 2.36 12.36 13.56
N GLN A 251 2.58 13.08 14.66
CA GLN A 251 2.45 14.53 14.74
C GLN A 251 3.80 15.13 15.21
N PRO A 252 4.48 15.93 14.39
CA PRO A 252 5.74 16.58 14.79
C PRO A 252 5.58 17.45 16.04
N ILE A 253 6.62 17.50 16.88
CA ILE A 253 6.69 18.43 18.00
C ILE A 253 7.22 19.75 17.48
N VAL A 254 6.37 20.77 17.37
CA VAL A 254 6.79 22.12 16.98
C VAL A 254 7.28 22.84 18.23
N GLN A 255 8.56 23.21 18.24
CA GLN A 255 9.16 23.95 19.33
C GLN A 255 8.88 25.45 19.13
N GLY A 256 7.81 25.97 19.75
CA GLY A 256 7.48 27.39 19.70
C GLY A 256 6.05 27.73 20.13
N ASP A 257 5.87 27.93 21.44
CA ASP A 257 5.15 29.05 22.07
C ASP A 257 5.86 29.37 23.39
#